data_AF-A0A1Y3YN42-F1
#
_entry.id   AF-A0A1Y3YN42-F1
#
_cell.length_a   1.000
_cell.length_b   1.000
_cell.length_c   1.000
_cell.angle_alpha   90.00
_cell.angle_beta   90.00
_cell.angle_gamma   90.00
#
_symmetry.space_group_name_H-M   'P 1'
#
loop_
_entity.id
_entity.type
_entity.pdbx_description
1 polymer ?
#
loop_
_entity_poly.entity_id
_entity_poly.type
_entity_poly.pdbx_seq_one_letter_code
_entity_poly.pdbx_strand_id
1 'polypeptide(L)'
;MTDLWASAQDNVVYLLVCLGVFVALFVVAMLVERVWLKVPRQQGARRAAYIGIFAAMAAILMYLEFPLPFAPSFYEIDLSEVPVLICSFSLGPVAGVVCELVKIILKLLLKGTTTAFVGDFANFVVGCSFILPATTLYHRFKTKKGAIAGMVTGTVVMAAFGSFFNAVYLLPAFSALYGLPLDQLVAMGTAVNGMINSVSTLVFFAVVPFNLLKGLIVSVLTTLLYKRIERLLRMR
;
A
#
# COMPACT_ATOMS: atom_id res chain seq x y z
N MET A 1 29.23 20.72 9.08
CA MET A 1 28.77 20.94 7.67
C MET A 1 28.76 19.65 6.87
N THR A 2 29.68 18.71 7.09
CA THR A 2 29.72 17.38 6.43
C THR A 2 28.47 16.53 6.69
N ASP A 3 27.92 16.54 7.90
CA ASP A 3 26.79 15.67 8.27
C ASP A 3 25.47 16.11 7.63
N LEU A 4 25.24 17.43 7.49
CA LEU A 4 24.05 17.97 6.81
C LEU A 4 24.04 17.64 5.32
N TRP A 5 25.20 17.67 4.67
CA TRP A 5 25.32 17.31 3.26
C TRP A 5 25.13 15.81 3.04
N ALA A 6 25.65 14.96 3.93
CA ALA A 6 25.43 13.52 3.89
C ALA A 6 23.95 13.17 4.08
N SER A 7 23.28 13.71 5.11
CA SER A 7 21.84 13.49 5.32
C SER A 7 20.98 14.04 4.18
N ALA A 8 21.36 15.17 3.58
CA ALA A 8 20.66 15.70 2.41
C ALA A 8 20.81 14.77 1.19
N GLN A 9 22.00 14.20 0.98
CA GLN A 9 22.24 13.23 -0.09
C GLN A 9 21.43 11.95 0.10
N ASP A 10 21.43 11.38 1.31
CA ASP A 10 20.67 10.15 1.61
C ASP A 10 19.16 10.35 1.41
N ASN A 11 18.62 11.49 1.84
CA ASN A 11 17.22 11.84 1.61
C ASN A 11 16.90 12.00 0.12
N VAL A 12 17.77 12.65 -0.67
CA VAL A 12 17.58 12.80 -2.11
C VAL A 12 17.62 11.44 -2.81
N VAL A 13 18.58 10.58 -2.47
CA VAL A 13 18.67 9.21 -3.01
C VAL A 13 17.39 8.43 -2.67
N TYR A 14 16.92 8.51 -1.44
CA TYR A 14 15.68 7.84 -1.02
C TYR A 14 14.46 8.34 -1.82
N LEU A 15 14.32 9.65 -2.01
CA LEU A 15 13.25 10.23 -2.82
C LEU A 15 13.32 9.79 -4.30
N LEU A 16 14.52 9.69 -4.86
CA LEU A 16 14.73 9.18 -6.21
C LEU A 16 14.35 7.70 -6.33
N VAL A 17 14.66 6.88 -5.32
CA VAL A 17 14.21 5.47 -5.26
C VAL A 17 12.69 5.41 -5.19
N CYS A 18 12.06 6.21 -4.33
CA CYS A 18 10.60 6.29 -4.25
C CYS A 18 9.96 6.64 -5.59
N LEU A 19 10.50 7.65 -6.28
CA LEU A 19 10.05 8.05 -7.61
C LEU A 19 10.24 6.95 -8.65
N GLY A 20 11.41 6.29 -8.65
CA GLY A 20 11.72 5.17 -9.54
C GLY A 20 10.75 4.00 -9.37
N VAL A 21 10.43 3.63 -8.12
CA VAL A 21 9.48 2.56 -7.80
C VAL A 21 8.06 2.95 -8.21
N PHE A 22 7.65 4.20 -7.99
CA PHE A 22 6.37 4.69 -8.50
C PHE A 22 6.27 4.55 -10.02
N VAL A 23 7.28 5.04 -10.76
CA VAL A 23 7.33 4.94 -12.22
C VAL A 23 7.28 3.48 -12.67
N ALA A 24 8.04 2.59 -12.02
CA ALA A 24 8.02 1.17 -12.33
C ALA A 24 6.63 0.54 -12.13
N LEU A 25 5.99 0.78 -10.98
CA LEU A 25 4.64 0.28 -10.70
C LEU A 25 3.60 0.87 -11.66
N PHE A 26 3.72 2.14 -12.02
CA PHE A 26 2.86 2.80 -13.00
C PHE A 26 3.04 2.19 -14.39
N VAL A 27 4.26 1.92 -14.83
CA VAL A 27 4.55 1.25 -16.11
C VAL A 27 4.01 -0.18 -16.11
N VAL A 28 4.21 -0.95 -15.04
CA VAL A 28 3.63 -2.30 -14.88
C VAL A 28 2.11 -2.24 -14.97
N ALA A 29 1.47 -1.32 -14.24
CA ALA A 29 0.02 -1.13 -14.31
C ALA A 29 -0.44 -0.77 -15.72
N MET A 30 0.28 0.11 -16.42
CA MET A 30 -0.04 0.49 -17.81
C MET A 30 0.08 -0.69 -18.77
N LEU A 31 1.14 -1.50 -18.65
CA LEU A 31 1.34 -2.68 -19.48
C LEU A 31 0.22 -3.69 -19.24
N VAL A 32 -0.11 -3.98 -17.99
CA VAL A 32 -1.21 -4.88 -17.63
C VAL A 32 -2.55 -4.35 -18.15
N GLU A 33 -2.85 -3.07 -17.93
CA GLU A 33 -4.11 -2.44 -18.34
C GLU A 33 -4.28 -2.40 -19.86
N ARG A 34 -3.25 -2.02 -20.61
CA ARG A 34 -3.31 -1.80 -22.07
C ARG A 34 -3.08 -3.07 -22.88
N VAL A 35 -2.11 -3.89 -22.49
CA VAL A 35 -1.70 -5.07 -23.27
C VAL A 35 -2.55 -6.28 -22.91
N TRP A 36 -2.75 -6.52 -21.61
CA TRP A 36 -3.38 -7.74 -21.12
C TRP A 36 -4.89 -7.64 -20.96
N LEU A 37 -5.34 -6.59 -20.27
CA LEU A 37 -6.76 -6.45 -19.91
C LEU A 37 -7.57 -5.68 -20.96
N LYS A 38 -6.91 -4.85 -21.77
CA LYS A 38 -7.54 -3.97 -22.78
C LYS A 38 -8.72 -3.20 -22.18
N VAL A 39 -8.50 -2.59 -21.02
CA VAL A 39 -9.57 -1.86 -20.29
C VAL A 39 -10.11 -0.72 -21.19
N PRO A 40 -11.44 -0.59 -21.35
CA PRO A 40 -12.02 0.44 -22.20
C PRO A 40 -11.59 1.85 -21.76
N ARG A 41 -11.26 2.68 -22.74
CA ARG A 41 -10.84 4.06 -22.50
C ARG A 41 -12.05 4.88 -22.03
N GLN A 42 -11.89 5.59 -20.91
CA GLN A 42 -12.91 6.48 -20.36
C GLN A 42 -12.56 7.94 -20.65
N GLN A 43 -13.55 8.84 -20.54
CA GLN A 43 -13.30 10.28 -20.63
C GLN A 43 -12.31 10.71 -19.54
N GLY A 44 -11.28 11.47 -19.92
CA GLY A 44 -10.18 11.86 -19.02
C GLY A 44 -10.66 12.62 -17.79
N ALA A 45 -11.58 13.59 -17.97
CA ALA A 45 -12.14 14.37 -16.88
C ALA A 45 -12.90 13.49 -15.86
N ARG A 46 -13.74 12.56 -16.34
CA ARG A 46 -14.45 11.61 -15.47
C ARG A 46 -13.47 10.73 -14.71
N ARG A 47 -12.46 10.16 -15.40
CA ARG A 47 -11.46 9.29 -14.76
C ARG A 47 -10.68 10.04 -13.66
N ALA A 48 -10.24 11.27 -13.94
CA ALA A 48 -9.52 12.08 -12.96
C ALA A 48 -10.40 12.43 -11.74
N ALA A 49 -11.66 12.83 -11.97
CA ALA A 49 -12.59 13.16 -10.87
C ALA A 49 -12.83 11.96 -9.94
N TYR A 50 -13.08 10.77 -10.49
CA TYR A 50 -13.29 9.57 -9.67
C TYR A 50 -12.03 9.18 -8.89
N ILE A 51 -10.86 9.21 -9.53
CA ILE A 51 -9.58 8.95 -8.83
C ILE A 51 -9.39 9.94 -7.69
N GLY A 52 -9.64 11.23 -7.92
CA GLY A 52 -9.52 12.28 -6.91
C GLY A 52 -10.45 12.06 -5.72
N ILE A 53 -11.73 11.74 -5.96
CA ILE A 53 -12.72 11.47 -4.90
C ILE A 53 -12.29 10.27 -4.05
N PHE A 54 -11.93 9.14 -4.69
CA PHE A 54 -11.50 7.95 -3.96
C PHE A 54 -10.18 8.14 -3.22
N ALA A 55 -9.22 8.88 -3.80
CA ALA A 55 -7.96 9.19 -3.15
C ALA A 55 -8.16 10.10 -1.93
N ALA A 56 -9.07 11.09 -2.02
CA ALA A 56 -9.42 11.93 -0.88
C ALA A 56 -10.10 11.13 0.24
N MET A 57 -11.05 10.24 -0.11
CA MET A 57 -11.65 9.32 0.87
C MET A 57 -10.59 8.40 1.51
N ALA A 58 -9.68 7.86 0.72
CA ALA A 58 -8.59 7.02 1.20
C ALA A 58 -7.67 7.79 2.15
N ALA A 59 -7.30 9.03 1.82
CA ALA A 59 -6.45 9.87 2.67
C ALA A 59 -7.12 10.17 4.03
N ILE A 60 -8.42 10.46 4.05
CA ILE A 60 -9.18 10.64 5.29
C ILE A 60 -9.19 9.36 6.12
N LEU A 61 -9.41 8.19 5.51
CA LEU A 61 -9.37 6.92 6.22
C LEU A 61 -7.96 6.56 6.71
N MET A 62 -6.91 6.96 5.99
CA MET A 62 -5.52 6.78 6.42
C MET A 62 -5.18 7.68 7.61
N TYR A 63 -5.84 8.84 7.75
CA TYR A 63 -5.68 9.68 8.94
C TYR A 63 -6.13 8.95 10.22
N LEU A 64 -7.13 8.08 10.09
CA LEU A 64 -7.68 7.22 11.15
C LEU A 64 -6.93 5.89 11.24
N GLU A 65 -5.60 5.95 11.30
CA GLU A 65 -4.71 4.80 11.48
C GLU A 65 -4.50 4.50 12.97
N PHE A 66 -4.44 3.21 13.32
CA PHE A 66 -4.29 2.75 14.70
C PHE A 66 -3.10 1.80 14.84
N PRO A 67 -2.27 1.92 15.88
CA PRO A 67 -1.19 0.97 16.13
C PRO A 67 -1.74 -0.40 16.49
N LEU A 68 -1.05 -1.45 16.06
CA LEU A 68 -1.47 -2.83 16.33
C LEU A 68 -0.95 -3.31 17.69
N PRO A 69 -1.77 -4.04 18.48
CA PRO A 69 -1.37 -4.48 19.82
C PRO A 69 -0.30 -5.57 19.82
N PHE A 70 -0.04 -6.23 18.68
CA PHE A 70 0.91 -7.33 18.55
C PHE A 70 2.19 -6.96 17.75
N ALA A 71 2.32 -5.70 17.33
CA ALA A 71 3.45 -5.20 16.54
C ALA A 71 3.99 -3.89 17.13
N PRO A 72 5.23 -3.49 16.80
CA PRO A 72 5.74 -2.16 17.12
C PRO A 72 4.79 -1.04 16.66
N SER A 73 4.81 0.10 17.36
CA SER A 73 3.90 1.23 17.12
C SER A 73 3.98 1.85 15.72
N PHE A 74 5.07 1.63 14.97
CA PHE A 74 5.21 2.07 13.59
C PHE A 74 4.45 1.19 12.57
N TYR A 75 3.85 0.08 13.00
CA TYR A 75 2.88 -0.69 12.22
C TYR A 75 1.46 -0.26 12.58
N GLU A 76 0.93 0.63 11.75
CA GLU A 76 -0.42 1.16 11.90
C GLU A 76 -1.36 0.53 10.87
N ILE A 77 -2.56 0.16 11.32
CA ILE A 77 -3.62 -0.35 10.47
C ILE A 77 -4.60 0.76 10.13
N ASP A 78 -4.98 0.80 8.86
CA ASP A 78 -5.88 1.78 8.29
C ASP A 78 -6.85 1.12 7.28
N LEU A 79 -7.95 1.80 6.95
CA LEU A 79 -8.96 1.31 6.01
C LEU A 79 -8.86 2.00 4.64
N SER A 80 -7.76 2.68 4.34
CA SER A 80 -7.61 3.51 3.14
C SER A 80 -7.57 2.69 1.84
N GLU A 81 -7.14 1.44 1.92
CA GLU A 81 -7.12 0.52 0.77
C GLU A 81 -8.51 0.18 0.26
N VAL A 82 -9.56 0.34 1.08
CA VAL A 82 -10.94 0.03 0.67
C VAL A 82 -11.39 0.96 -0.48
N PRO A 83 -11.35 2.30 -0.34
CA PRO A 83 -11.58 3.22 -1.46
C PRO A 83 -10.67 2.97 -2.67
N VAL A 84 -9.39 2.67 -2.45
CA VAL A 84 -8.42 2.48 -3.54
C VAL A 84 -8.73 1.21 -4.34
N LEU A 85 -9.05 0.12 -3.64
CA LEU A 85 -9.44 -1.13 -4.29
C LEU A 85 -10.74 -0.95 -5.08
N ILE A 86 -11.73 -0.24 -4.53
CA ILE A 86 -12.97 0.10 -5.24
C ILE A 86 -12.67 0.92 -6.51
N CYS A 87 -11.83 1.96 -6.40
CA CYS A 87 -11.40 2.79 -7.52
C CYS A 87 -10.76 1.93 -8.62
N SER A 88 -9.84 1.05 -8.24
CA SER A 88 -9.10 0.20 -9.17
C SER A 88 -9.99 -0.88 -9.83
N PHE A 89 -10.93 -1.48 -9.09
CA PHE A 89 -11.92 -2.39 -9.67
C PHE A 89 -12.83 -1.67 -10.67
N SER A 90 -13.15 -0.41 -10.43
CA SER A 90 -13.98 0.41 -11.32
C SER A 90 -13.24 0.86 -12.58
N LEU A 91 -12.01 1.33 -12.44
CA LEU A 91 -11.32 2.09 -13.49
C LEU A 91 -10.11 1.37 -14.11
N GLY A 92 -9.58 0.34 -13.44
CA GLY A 92 -8.43 -0.44 -13.89
C GLY A 92 -7.20 -0.30 -12.99
N PRO A 93 -6.16 -1.12 -13.23
CA PRO A 93 -4.93 -1.15 -12.41
C PRO A 93 -4.22 0.21 -12.32
N VAL A 94 -4.13 0.97 -13.40
CA VAL A 94 -3.45 2.28 -13.41
C VAL A 94 -4.18 3.26 -12.50
N ALA A 95 -5.52 3.23 -12.51
CA ALA A 95 -6.29 4.08 -11.60
C ALA A 95 -6.03 3.72 -10.12
N GLY A 96 -5.83 2.44 -9.81
CA GLY A 96 -5.42 1.98 -8.49
C GLY A 96 -4.08 2.58 -8.05
N VAL A 97 -3.03 2.42 -8.86
CA VAL A 97 -1.69 2.95 -8.55
C VAL A 97 -1.69 4.47 -8.41
N VAL A 98 -2.39 5.19 -9.29
CA VAL A 98 -2.50 6.66 -9.19
C VAL A 98 -3.29 7.07 -7.95
N CYS A 99 -4.40 6.38 -7.65
CA CYS A 99 -5.19 6.64 -6.45
C CYS A 99 -4.36 6.43 -5.17
N GLU A 100 -3.55 5.37 -5.15
CA GLU A 100 -2.61 5.06 -4.06
C GLU A 100 -1.54 6.16 -3.89
N LEU A 101 -0.96 6.64 -4.99
CA LEU A 101 0.01 7.73 -4.94
C LEU A 101 -0.65 9.02 -4.39
N VAL A 102 -1.81 9.40 -4.93
CA VAL A 102 -2.49 10.64 -4.52
C VAL A 102 -2.92 10.55 -3.06
N LYS A 103 -3.39 9.38 -2.60
CA LYS A 103 -3.68 9.12 -1.18
C LYS A 103 -2.48 9.49 -0.30
N ILE A 104 -1.30 8.97 -0.62
CA ILE A 104 -0.09 9.18 0.19
C ILE A 104 0.35 10.64 0.17
N ILE A 105 0.31 11.28 -1.01
CA ILE A 105 0.61 12.71 -1.12
C ILE A 105 -0.34 13.53 -0.24
N LEU A 106 -1.65 13.25 -0.29
CA LEU A 106 -2.64 13.95 0.53
C LEU A 106 -2.41 13.71 2.03
N LYS A 107 -2.13 12.47 2.44
CA LYS A 107 -1.82 12.16 3.85
C LYS A 107 -0.59 12.93 4.33
N LEU A 108 0.48 12.96 3.52
CA LEU A 108 1.71 13.68 3.85
C LEU A 108 1.47 15.20 3.97
N LEU A 109 0.65 15.79 3.11
CA LEU A 109 0.30 17.22 3.17
C LEU A 109 -0.55 17.57 4.39
N LEU A 110 -1.41 16.65 4.86
CA LEU A 110 -2.37 16.92 5.94
C LEU A 110 -1.84 16.57 7.33
N LYS A 111 -1.14 15.43 7.47
CA LYS A 111 -0.66 14.89 8.77
C LYS A 111 0.86 14.92 8.91
N GLY A 112 1.59 14.96 7.78
CA GLY A 112 3.03 14.73 7.76
C GLY A 112 3.40 13.25 7.95
N THR A 113 4.65 13.00 8.33
CA THR A 113 5.20 11.66 8.55
C THR A 113 5.80 11.54 9.95
N THR A 114 5.62 10.39 10.57
CA THR A 114 6.21 10.01 11.86
C THR A 114 7.34 8.98 11.71
N THR A 115 7.55 8.47 10.49
CA THR A 115 8.45 7.36 10.16
C THR A 115 9.51 7.75 9.12
N ALA A 116 9.87 9.03 9.05
CA ALA A 116 10.81 9.59 8.09
C ALA A 116 10.50 9.19 6.63
N PHE A 117 9.22 9.26 6.23
CA PHE A 117 8.69 8.87 4.91
C PHE A 117 8.77 7.37 4.57
N VAL A 118 9.39 6.53 5.42
CA VAL A 118 9.52 5.10 5.18
C VAL A 118 8.20 4.36 5.33
N GLY A 119 7.41 4.69 6.36
CA GLY A 119 6.08 4.11 6.53
C GLY A 119 5.11 4.52 5.42
N ASP A 120 5.17 5.78 4.97
CA ASP A 120 4.33 6.27 3.87
C ASP A 120 4.67 5.58 2.54
N PHE A 121 5.96 5.40 2.26
CA PHE A 121 6.43 4.64 1.12
C PHE A 121 6.08 3.16 1.23
N ALA A 122 6.22 2.56 2.42
CA ALA A 122 5.80 1.19 2.67
C ALA A 122 4.31 1.01 2.38
N ASN A 123 3.46 1.94 2.85
CA ASN A 123 2.02 1.90 2.58
C ASN A 123 1.74 1.91 1.08
N PHE A 124 2.37 2.81 0.31
CA PHE A 124 2.25 2.85 -1.15
C PHE A 124 2.64 1.55 -1.84
N VAL A 125 3.85 1.03 -1.59
CA VAL A 125 4.39 -0.13 -2.33
C VAL A 125 3.67 -1.41 -1.93
N VAL A 126 3.43 -1.59 -0.62
CA VAL A 126 2.71 -2.77 -0.10
C VAL A 126 1.24 -2.71 -0.54
N GLY A 127 0.59 -1.54 -0.51
CA GLY A 127 -0.76 -1.35 -1.06
C GLY A 127 -0.83 -1.68 -2.56
N CYS A 128 0.11 -1.20 -3.36
CA CYS A 128 0.19 -1.57 -4.79
C CYS A 128 0.38 -3.08 -5.00
N SER A 129 1.16 -3.76 -4.15
CA SER A 129 1.35 -5.22 -4.22
C SER A 129 0.06 -6.01 -3.95
N PHE A 130 -0.88 -5.44 -3.21
CA PHE A 130 -2.24 -5.97 -3.04
C PHE A 130 -3.15 -5.64 -4.22
N ILE A 131 -3.22 -4.35 -4.58
CA ILE A 131 -4.18 -3.82 -5.55
C ILE A 131 -3.92 -4.35 -6.96
N LEU A 132 -2.67 -4.41 -7.41
CA LEU A 132 -2.33 -4.82 -8.77
C LEU A 132 -2.80 -6.24 -9.11
N PRO A 133 -2.41 -7.30 -8.38
CA PRO A 133 -2.91 -8.65 -8.65
C PRO A 133 -4.42 -8.76 -8.45
N ALA A 134 -4.99 -8.11 -7.42
CA ALA A 134 -6.42 -8.18 -7.16
C ALA A 134 -7.25 -7.61 -8.32
N THR A 135 -6.86 -6.43 -8.80
CA THR A 135 -7.55 -5.73 -9.89
C THR A 135 -7.34 -6.42 -11.22
N THR A 136 -6.15 -6.96 -11.44
CA THR A 136 -5.85 -7.72 -12.67
C THR A 136 -6.76 -8.93 -12.79
N LEU A 137 -6.89 -9.73 -11.72
CA LEU A 137 -7.71 -10.93 -11.74
C LEU A 137 -9.20 -10.59 -11.81
N TYR A 138 -9.65 -9.53 -11.12
CA TYR A 138 -11.03 -9.04 -11.23
C TYR A 138 -11.38 -8.59 -12.65
N HIS A 139 -10.53 -7.80 -13.31
CA HIS A 139 -10.81 -7.34 -14.68
C HIS A 139 -10.74 -8.46 -15.71
N ARG A 140 -9.97 -9.52 -15.45
CA ARG A 140 -9.98 -10.75 -16.25
C ARG A 140 -11.29 -11.52 -16.09
N PHE A 141 -11.83 -11.57 -14.87
CA PHE A 141 -13.07 -12.29 -14.54
C PHE A 141 -14.05 -11.39 -13.79
N LYS A 142 -14.75 -10.50 -14.50
CA LYS A 142 -15.66 -9.47 -13.94
C LYS A 142 -16.92 -10.04 -13.30
N THR A 143 -16.72 -10.79 -12.23
CA THR A 143 -17.74 -11.47 -11.45
C THR A 143 -17.40 -11.34 -9.97
N LYS A 144 -18.38 -11.58 -9.09
CA LYS A 144 -18.14 -11.62 -7.64
C LYS A 144 -17.07 -12.65 -7.28
N LYS A 145 -17.06 -13.82 -7.93
CA LYS A 145 -16.04 -14.86 -7.72
C LYS A 145 -14.64 -14.38 -8.12
N GLY A 146 -14.53 -13.68 -9.25
CA GLY A 146 -13.26 -13.09 -9.69
C GLY A 146 -12.77 -11.97 -8.78
N ALA A 147 -13.67 -11.17 -8.20
CA ALA A 147 -13.30 -10.18 -7.18
C ALA A 147 -12.72 -10.86 -5.93
N ILE A 148 -13.40 -11.89 -5.41
CA ILE A 148 -12.93 -12.66 -4.24
C ILE A 148 -11.58 -13.32 -4.54
N ALA A 149 -11.45 -14.00 -5.67
CA ALA A 149 -10.20 -14.62 -6.08
C ALA A 149 -9.06 -13.59 -6.22
N GLY A 150 -9.36 -12.42 -6.79
CA GLY A 150 -8.42 -11.31 -6.89
C GLY A 150 -7.95 -10.84 -5.52
N MET A 151 -8.88 -10.55 -4.60
CA MET A 151 -8.58 -10.10 -3.25
C MET A 151 -7.77 -11.13 -2.44
N VAL A 152 -8.09 -12.42 -2.58
CA VAL A 152 -7.29 -13.51 -1.96
C VAL A 152 -5.88 -13.53 -2.54
N THR A 153 -5.75 -13.48 -3.86
CA THR A 153 -4.45 -13.47 -4.55
C THR A 153 -3.63 -12.26 -4.13
N GLY A 154 -4.24 -11.07 -4.10
CA GLY A 154 -3.58 -9.85 -3.66
C GLY A 154 -3.17 -9.90 -2.20
N THR A 155 -3.98 -10.48 -1.32
CA THR A 155 -3.60 -10.62 0.10
C THR A 155 -2.37 -11.52 0.26
N VAL A 156 -2.31 -12.63 -0.47
CA VAL A 156 -1.15 -13.54 -0.46
C VAL A 156 0.09 -12.85 -1.02
N VAL A 157 -0.03 -12.15 -2.15
CA VAL A 157 1.07 -11.39 -2.75
C VAL A 157 1.56 -10.30 -1.80
N MET A 158 0.65 -9.55 -1.18
CA MET A 158 0.99 -8.51 -0.21
C MET A 158 1.69 -9.08 1.02
N ALA A 159 1.23 -10.21 1.56
CA ALA A 159 1.89 -10.85 2.69
C ALA A 159 3.30 -11.34 2.33
N ALA A 160 3.48 -11.95 1.15
CA ALA A 160 4.79 -12.45 0.72
C ALA A 160 5.75 -11.31 0.36
N PHE A 161 5.34 -10.43 -0.56
CA PHE A 161 6.14 -9.29 -1.01
C PHE A 161 6.37 -8.29 0.11
N GLY A 162 5.31 -7.92 0.84
CA GLY A 162 5.39 -6.96 1.93
C GLY A 162 6.35 -7.43 3.01
N SER A 163 6.29 -8.69 3.43
CA SER A 163 7.21 -9.24 4.44
C SER A 163 8.65 -9.32 3.94
N PHE A 164 8.88 -9.76 2.70
CA PHE A 164 10.21 -9.80 2.11
C PHE A 164 10.81 -8.39 1.97
N PHE A 165 10.05 -7.45 1.41
CA PHE A 165 10.46 -6.07 1.23
C PHE A 165 10.71 -5.36 2.56
N ASN A 166 9.94 -5.73 3.60
CA ASN A 166 10.15 -5.18 4.94
C ASN A 166 11.50 -5.61 5.53
N ALA A 167 11.82 -6.90 5.43
CA ALA A 167 13.07 -7.46 5.93
C ALA A 167 14.30 -6.90 5.20
N VAL A 168 14.23 -6.79 3.87
CA VAL A 168 15.39 -6.49 3.03
C VAL A 168 15.60 -4.99 2.81
N TYR A 169 14.54 -4.18 2.78
CA TYR A 169 14.64 -2.77 2.42
C TYR A 169 14.01 -1.83 3.45
N LEU A 170 12.75 -2.04 3.87
CA LEU A 170 12.06 -1.03 4.70
C LEU A 170 12.67 -0.88 6.10
N LEU A 171 12.97 -1.97 6.81
CA LEU A 171 13.58 -1.87 8.15
C LEU A 171 15.00 -1.29 8.09
N PRO A 172 15.89 -1.72 7.16
CA PRO A 172 17.18 -1.06 6.97
C PRO A 172 17.06 0.42 6.60
N ALA A 173 16.16 0.78 5.67
CA ALA A 173 15.93 2.17 5.29
C ALA A 173 15.39 3.01 6.45
N PHE A 174 14.48 2.44 7.25
CA PHE A 174 13.97 3.09 8.45
C PHE A 174 15.07 3.31 9.48
N SER A 175 15.94 2.32 9.69
CA SER A 175 17.10 2.43 10.56
C SER A 175 18.06 3.54 10.11
N ALA A 176 18.38 3.60 8.83
CA ALA A 176 19.29 4.59 8.27
C ALA A 176 18.74 6.03 8.30
N LEU A 177 17.49 6.22 7.87
CA LEU A 177 16.89 7.55 7.74
C LEU A 177 16.40 8.14 9.06
N TYR A 178 15.97 7.28 10.00
CA TYR A 178 15.55 7.71 11.32
C TYR A 178 16.70 7.75 12.33
N GLY A 179 17.85 7.17 12.00
CA GLY A 179 19.04 7.10 12.87
C GLY A 179 18.90 6.13 14.04
N LEU A 180 17.91 5.22 13.99
CA LEU A 180 17.71 4.18 15.01
C LEU A 180 18.41 2.89 14.58
N PRO A 181 19.31 2.30 15.38
CA PRO A 181 19.89 1.00 15.08
C PRO A 181 18.82 -0.09 14.88
N LEU A 182 19.06 -1.01 13.95
CA LEU A 182 18.16 -2.16 13.71
C LEU A 182 17.86 -2.95 15.00
N ASP A 183 18.84 -3.08 15.89
CA ASP A 183 18.66 -3.78 17.18
C ASP A 183 17.63 -3.09 18.07
N GLN A 184 17.52 -1.77 18.01
CA GLN A 184 16.49 -1.04 18.75
C GLN A 184 15.11 -1.26 18.13
N LEU A 185 15.00 -1.30 16.80
CA LEU A 185 13.74 -1.66 16.13
C LEU A 185 13.29 -3.08 16.49
N VAL A 186 14.23 -4.02 16.60
CA VAL A 186 13.96 -5.38 17.08
C VAL A 186 13.52 -5.36 18.54
N ALA A 187 14.21 -4.61 19.41
CA ALA A 187 13.86 -4.48 20.83
C ALA A 187 12.45 -3.90 21.05
N MET A 188 12.01 -2.95 20.21
CA MET A 188 10.62 -2.47 20.20
C MET A 188 9.63 -3.60 19.90
N GLY A 189 10.00 -4.53 19.01
CA GLY A 189 9.23 -5.75 18.75
C GLY A 189 9.26 -6.73 19.93
N THR A 190 10.43 -6.96 20.53
CA THR A 190 10.60 -7.84 21.69
C THR A 190 9.72 -7.42 22.87
N ALA A 191 9.58 -6.11 23.09
CA ALA A 191 8.73 -5.56 24.16
C ALA A 191 7.24 -5.90 23.98
N VAL A 192 6.79 -6.09 22.73
CA VAL A 192 5.40 -6.46 22.41
C VAL A 192 5.24 -7.98 22.36
N ASN A 193 6.24 -8.68 21.84
CA ASN A 193 6.26 -10.13 21.73
C ASN A 193 7.67 -10.67 21.95
N GLY A 194 7.90 -11.36 23.07
CA GLY A 194 9.21 -11.89 23.46
C GLY A 194 9.79 -12.95 22.50
N MET A 195 9.03 -13.43 21.52
CA MET A 195 9.54 -14.30 20.45
C MET A 195 10.31 -13.52 19.36
N ILE A 196 10.18 -12.19 19.33
CA ILE A 196 10.89 -11.32 18.40
C ILE A 196 12.29 -11.05 18.96
N ASN A 197 13.31 -11.65 18.34
CA ASN A 197 14.71 -11.56 18.75
C ASN A 197 15.65 -11.13 17.59
N SER A 198 15.10 -10.92 16.40
CA SER A 198 15.84 -10.58 15.18
C SER A 198 14.91 -9.92 14.17
N VAL A 199 15.47 -9.36 13.10
CA VAL A 199 14.68 -8.82 11.98
C VAL A 199 13.79 -9.90 11.34
N SER A 200 14.29 -11.13 11.19
CA SER A 200 13.53 -12.23 10.60
C SER A 200 12.34 -12.64 11.47
N THR A 201 12.52 -12.70 12.79
CA THR A 201 11.43 -13.02 13.72
C THR A 201 10.44 -11.86 13.84
N LEU A 202 10.89 -10.60 13.77
CA LEU A 202 10.02 -9.44 13.68
C LEU A 202 9.14 -9.51 12.43
N VAL A 203 9.72 -9.81 11.27
CA VAL A 203 8.97 -9.96 10.02
C VAL A 203 7.96 -11.09 10.12
N PHE A 204 8.35 -12.23 10.67
CA PHE A 204 7.49 -13.40 10.79
C PHE A 204 6.32 -13.18 11.78
N PHE A 205 6.59 -12.63 12.97
CA PHE A 205 5.60 -12.49 14.04
C PHE A 205 4.81 -11.18 14.02
N ALA A 206 5.29 -10.14 13.34
CA ALA A 206 4.58 -8.86 13.21
C ALA A 206 4.13 -8.60 11.76
N VAL A 207 5.05 -8.63 10.79
CA VAL A 207 4.77 -8.15 9.42
C VAL A 207 3.86 -9.10 8.64
N VAL A 208 4.12 -10.41 8.68
CA VAL A 208 3.28 -11.42 8.03
C VAL A 208 1.83 -11.36 8.56
N PRO A 209 1.57 -11.46 9.88
CA PRO A 209 0.20 -11.40 10.38
C PRO A 209 -0.44 -10.03 10.15
N PHE A 210 0.33 -8.94 10.23
CA PHE A 210 -0.17 -7.60 9.87
C PHE A 210 -0.69 -7.54 8.44
N ASN A 211 0.11 -7.94 7.46
CA ASN A 211 -0.29 -7.89 6.05
C ASN A 211 -1.48 -8.82 5.77
N LEU A 212 -1.51 -10.02 6.34
CA LEU A 212 -2.66 -10.92 6.21
C LEU A 212 -3.93 -10.31 6.81
N LEU A 213 -3.83 -9.70 8.01
CA LEU A 213 -4.95 -9.04 8.67
C LEU A 213 -5.45 -7.84 7.86
N LYS A 214 -4.54 -6.98 7.39
CA LYS A 214 -4.88 -5.82 6.56
C LYS A 214 -5.58 -6.26 5.28
N GLY A 215 -5.03 -7.25 4.57
CA GLY A 215 -5.62 -7.78 3.35
C GLY A 215 -7.00 -8.40 3.59
N LEU A 216 -7.17 -9.16 4.67
CA LEU A 216 -8.46 -9.74 5.06
C LEU A 216 -9.51 -8.66 5.35
N ILE A 217 -9.21 -7.68 6.21
CA ILE A 217 -10.15 -6.62 6.60
C ILE A 217 -10.59 -5.83 5.36
N VAL A 218 -9.63 -5.40 4.55
CA VAL A 218 -9.90 -4.64 3.32
C VAL A 218 -10.76 -5.46 2.36
N SER A 219 -10.46 -6.75 2.21
CA SER A 219 -11.21 -7.65 1.31
C SER A 219 -12.64 -7.88 1.78
N VAL A 220 -12.85 -8.08 3.09
CA VAL A 220 -14.17 -8.25 3.70
C VAL A 220 -15.00 -6.99 3.50
N LEU A 221 -14.46 -5.82 3.89
CA LEU A 221 -15.16 -4.54 3.75
C LEU A 221 -15.50 -4.23 2.29
N THR A 222 -14.57 -4.44 1.36
CA THR A 222 -14.81 -4.23 -0.07
C THR A 222 -15.89 -5.17 -0.59
N THR A 223 -15.92 -6.43 -0.14
CA THR A 223 -16.97 -7.38 -0.53
C THR A 223 -18.34 -6.99 -0.01
N LEU A 224 -18.44 -6.45 1.21
CA LEU A 224 -19.68 -5.95 1.78
C LEU A 224 -20.22 -4.74 1.02
N LEU A 225 -19.32 -3.85 0.60
CA LEU A 225 -19.66 -2.67 -0.19
C LEU A 225 -19.95 -3.01 -1.66
N TYR A 226 -19.50 -4.16 -2.17
CA TYR A 226 -19.63 -4.56 -3.57
C TYR A 226 -21.05 -4.41 -4.12
N LYS A 227 -22.09 -4.89 -3.41
CA LYS A 227 -23.48 -4.80 -3.89
C LYS A 227 -23.96 -3.35 -4.08
N ARG A 228 -23.53 -2.43 -3.21
CA ARG A 228 -23.94 -1.03 -3.26
C ARG A 228 -23.17 -0.26 -4.33
N ILE A 229 -21.93 -0.67 -4.59
CA ILE A 229 -21.03 -0.04 -5.56
C ILE A 229 -21.10 -0.73 -6.93
N GLU A 230 -21.77 -1.88 -7.06
CA GLU A 230 -21.92 -2.60 -8.33
C GLU A 230 -22.50 -1.72 -9.44
N ARG A 231 -23.41 -0.79 -9.11
CA ARG A 231 -23.92 0.19 -10.08
C ARG A 231 -22.84 1.16 -10.55
N LEU A 232 -21.93 1.58 -9.67
CA LEU A 232 -20.74 2.39 -10.00
C LEU A 232 -19.71 1.59 -10.81
N LEU A 233 -19.46 0.33 -10.44
CA LEU A 233 -18.53 -0.58 -11.14
C LEU A 233 -19.00 -0.95 -12.56
N ARG A 234 -20.31 -0.92 -12.81
CA ARG A 234 -20.92 -1.19 -14.11
C ARG A 234 -21.11 0.05 -14.98
N MET A 235 -20.81 1.25 -14.51
CA MET A 235 -20.90 2.47 -15.33
C MET A 235 -19.83 2.44 -16.42
N ARG A 236 -20.23 1.91 -17.60
CA ARG A 236 -19.59 2.18 -18.88
C ARG A 236 -19.94 3.61 -19.29
#